data_AF-A0A660UVY5-F1
#
_entry.id   AF-A0A660UVY5-F1
#
_cell.length_a   1.000
_cell.length_b   1.000
_cell.length_c   1.000
_cell.angle_alpha   90.00
_cell.angle_beta   90.00
_cell.angle_gamma   90.00
#
_symmetry.space_group_name_H-M   'P 1'
#
loop_
_entity.id
_entity.type
_entity.pdbx_description
1 polymer ?
#
loop_
_entity_poly.entity_id
_entity_poly.type
_entity_poly.pdbx_seq_one_letter_code
_entity_poly.pdbx_strand_id
1 'polypeptide(L)'
;LVMLNLHFFDAAEVTVVSFKMGLSILAACLPIAFAGMLSAIHQGKVCAAGILMTAKRPEMAFKAGVVYAVMVEVYAVLGLLVTMFILLKGGIFPPVM
;
A
#
# COMPACT_ATOMS: atom_id res chain seq x y z
N LEU A 1 -6.73 7.15 -4.85
CA LEU A 1 -6.71 6.77 -6.28
C LEU A 1 -8.10 6.33 -6.76
N VAL A 2 -8.73 5.34 -6.12
CA VAL A 2 -10.10 4.90 -6.46
C VAL A 2 -11.13 6.04 -6.41
N MET A 3 -11.20 6.79 -5.30
CA MET A 3 -12.19 7.89 -5.17
C MET A 3 -12.00 9.02 -6.19
N LEU A 4 -10.76 9.25 -6.65
CA LEU A 4 -10.48 10.22 -7.71
C LEU A 4 -10.97 9.74 -9.07
N ASN A 5 -10.80 8.45 -9.39
CA ASN A 5 -11.28 7.87 -10.65
C ASN A 5 -12.81 7.68 -10.68
N LEU A 6 -13.48 7.71 -9.52
CA LEU A 6 -14.95 7.70 -9.42
C LEU A 6 -15.57 9.10 -9.47
N HIS A 7 -14.77 10.14 -9.69
CA HIS A 7 -15.19 11.55 -9.70
C HIS A 7 -15.97 11.95 -8.43
N PHE A 8 -15.67 11.30 -7.29
CA PHE A 8 -16.40 11.50 -6.04
C PHE A 8 -16.32 12.94 -5.51
N PHE A 9 -15.26 13.66 -5.88
CA PHE A 9 -15.02 15.05 -5.47
C PHE A 9 -15.32 16.08 -6.58
N ASP A 10 -15.80 15.63 -7.74
CA ASP A 10 -16.22 16.50 -8.84
C ASP A 10 -17.74 16.69 -8.82
N ALA A 11 -18.21 17.88 -9.21
CA ALA A 11 -19.63 18.24 -9.16
C ALA A 11 -20.45 17.65 -10.33
N ALA A 12 -19.77 17.06 -11.32
CA ALA A 12 -20.37 16.46 -12.51
C ALA A 12 -20.40 14.93 -12.37
N GLU A 13 -21.58 14.38 -12.07
CA GLU A 13 -21.99 12.97 -12.12
C GLU A 13 -21.00 11.92 -11.54
N VAL A 14 -21.33 11.42 -10.35
CA VAL A 14 -20.67 10.24 -9.79
C VAL A 14 -20.93 9.03 -10.68
N THR A 15 -19.87 8.37 -11.15
CA THR A 15 -19.97 7.15 -11.94
C THR A 15 -20.79 6.08 -11.20
N VAL A 16 -21.83 5.54 -11.85
CA VAL A 16 -22.70 4.49 -11.28
C VAL A 16 -21.90 3.22 -11.05
N VAL A 17 -21.66 2.88 -9.77
CA VAL A 17 -20.92 1.69 -9.39
C VAL A 17 -21.85 0.47 -9.45
N SER A 18 -21.69 -0.37 -10.48
CA SER A 18 -22.35 -1.67 -10.54
C SER A 18 -21.74 -2.65 -9.53
N PHE A 19 -22.52 -3.63 -9.06
CA PHE A 19 -22.05 -4.66 -8.12
C PHE A 19 -20.76 -5.37 -8.59
N LYS A 20 -20.68 -5.66 -9.89
CA LYS A 20 -19.47 -6.26 -10.50
C LYS A 20 -18.26 -5.33 -10.41
N MET A 21 -18.45 -4.02 -10.60
CA MET A 21 -17.39 -3.02 -10.50
C MET A 21 -16.91 -2.86 -9.06
N GLY A 22 -17.84 -2.80 -8.09
CA GLY A 22 -17.50 -2.75 -6.66
C GLY A 22 -16.65 -3.95 -6.21
N LEU A 23 -17.02 -5.16 -6.64
CA LEU A 23 -16.25 -6.38 -6.32
C LEU A 23 -14.85 -6.37 -6.97
N SER A 24 -14.74 -5.84 -8.19
CA SER A 24 -13.46 -5.70 -8.90
C SER A 24 -12.53 -4.72 -8.21
N ILE A 25 -13.05 -3.59 -7.73
CA ILE A 25 -12.31 -2.60 -6.94
C ILE A 25 -11.85 -3.21 -5.61
N LEU A 26 -12.72 -3.96 -4.93
CA LEU A 26 -12.36 -4.66 -3.69
C LEU A 26 -11.19 -5.62 -3.94
N ALA A 27 -11.30 -6.47 -4.96
CA ALA A 27 -10.24 -7.41 -5.35
C ALA A 27 -8.92 -6.70 -5.72
N ALA A 28 -8.99 -5.54 -6.37
CA ALA A 28 -7.80 -4.75 -6.71
C ALA A 28 -7.07 -4.18 -5.49
N CYS A 29 -7.77 -3.94 -4.37
CA CYS A 29 -7.22 -3.42 -3.12
C CYS A 29 -6.65 -4.51 -2.19
N LEU A 30 -6.96 -5.79 -2.43
CA LEU A 30 -6.47 -6.89 -1.61
C LEU A 30 -4.92 -7.02 -1.57
N PRO A 31 -4.19 -6.89 -2.68
CA PRO A 31 -2.73 -7.05 -2.69
C PRO A 31 -2.01 -6.12 -1.72
N ILE A 32 -2.32 -4.82 -1.72
CA ILE A 32 -1.75 -3.87 -0.76
C ILE A 32 -2.21 -4.14 0.67
N ALA A 33 -3.46 -4.56 0.89
CA ALA A 33 -3.96 -4.86 2.23
C ALA A 33 -3.16 -5.99 2.89
N PHE A 34 -2.90 -7.08 2.17
CA PHE A 34 -2.11 -8.20 2.69
C PHE A 34 -0.62 -7.89 2.75
N ALA A 35 -0.04 -7.34 1.69
CA ALA A 35 1.38 -7.02 1.64
C ALA A 35 1.76 -5.98 2.71
N GLY A 36 0.95 -4.93 2.87
CA GLY A 36 1.13 -3.92 3.91
C GLY A 36 0.97 -4.48 5.32
N MET A 37 -0.07 -5.30 5.56
CA MET A 37 -0.29 -5.92 6.86
C MET A 37 0.86 -6.84 7.27
N LEU A 38 1.31 -7.72 6.37
CA LEU A 38 2.41 -8.64 6.64
C LEU A 38 3.73 -7.90 6.81
N SER A 39 4.00 -6.88 5.99
CA SER A 39 5.19 -6.03 6.11
C SER A 39 5.25 -5.32 7.47
N ALA A 40 4.15 -4.67 7.88
CA ALA A 40 4.08 -3.88 9.11
C ALA A 40 4.41 -4.71 10.37
N ILE A 41 3.97 -5.98 10.42
CA ILE A 41 4.27 -6.89 11.53
C ILE A 41 5.79 -7.13 11.65
N HIS A 42 6.47 -7.31 10.53
CA HIS A 42 7.92 -7.54 10.51
C HIS A 42 8.69 -6.25 10.79
N GLN A 43 8.21 -5.12 10.26
CA GLN A 43 8.80 -3.80 10.51
C GLN A 43 8.76 -3.42 11.98
N GLY A 44 7.65 -3.67 12.68
CA GLY A 44 7.58 -3.46 14.13
C GLY A 44 8.64 -4.25 14.90
N LYS A 45 8.88 -5.52 14.52
CA LYS A 45 9.91 -6.38 15.14
C LYS A 45 11.32 -5.87 14.86
N VAL A 46 11.60 -5.46 13.61
CA VAL A 46 12.90 -4.90 13.22
C VAL A 46 13.18 -3.59 13.95
N CYS A 47 12.20 -2.70 14.05
CA CYS A 47 12.33 -1.45 14.82
C CYS A 47 12.59 -1.70 16.30
N ALA A 48 11.88 -2.65 16.93
CA ALA A 48 12.11 -3.00 18.34
C ALA A 48 13.53 -3.54 18.57
N ALA A 49 14.03 -4.41 17.69
CA ALA A 49 15.41 -4.89 17.73
C ALA A 49 16.41 -3.74 17.46
N GLY A 50 16.08 -2.82 16.56
CA GLY A 50 16.87 -1.63 16.26
C GLY A 50 17.07 -0.72 17.47
N ILE A 51 16.04 -0.53 18.29
CA ILE A 51 16.13 0.24 19.55
C ILE A 51 17.10 -0.43 20.53
N LEU A 52 16.99 -1.75 20.72
CA LEU A 52 17.89 -2.52 21.58
C LEU A 52 19.34 -2.46 21.09
N MET A 53 19.56 -2.52 19.78
CA MET A 53 20.89 -2.40 19.19
C MET A 53 21.46 -1.00 19.34
N THR A 54 20.62 0.04 19.19
CA THR A 54 21.00 1.44 19.40
C THR A 54 21.45 1.69 20.83
N ALA A 55 20.77 1.08 21.81
CA ALA A 55 21.14 1.21 23.22
C ALA A 55 22.50 0.57 23.57
N LYS A 56 22.90 -0.49 22.86
CA LYS A 56 24.19 -1.19 23.09
C LYS A 56 25.33 -0.68 22.22
N ARG A 57 25.02 -0.28 20.99
CA ARG A 57 25.97 0.08 19.93
C ARG A 57 25.42 1.26 19.14
N PRO A 58 25.57 2.48 19.67
CA PRO A 58 24.98 3.68 19.07
C PRO A 58 25.55 3.95 17.66
N GLU A 59 26.78 3.52 17.35
CA GLU A 59 27.32 3.65 16.00
C GLU A 59 26.56 2.82 14.93
N MET A 60 25.84 1.78 15.36
CA MET A 60 25.03 0.92 14.49
C MET A 60 23.56 1.32 14.46
N ALA A 61 23.14 2.35 15.20
CA ALA A 61 21.75 2.74 15.40
C ALA A 61 21.00 2.99 14.08
N PHE A 62 21.60 3.77 13.19
CA PHE A 62 20.99 4.12 11.90
C PHE A 62 20.85 2.89 10.99
N LYS A 63 21.90 2.07 10.87
CA LYS A 63 21.85 0.84 10.06
C LYS A 63 20.85 -0.16 10.63
N ALA A 64 20.88 -0.39 11.93
CA ALA A 64 20.08 -1.41 12.59
C ALA A 64 18.59 -1.02 12.67
N GLY A 65 18.31 0.24 13.00
CA GLY A 65 16.95 0.74 13.24
C GLY A 65 16.24 1.25 11.99
N VAL A 66 16.95 1.86 11.04
CA VAL A 66 16.33 2.51 9.87
C VAL A 66 16.50 1.69 8.61
N VAL A 67 17.73 1.30 8.27
CA VAL A 67 18.02 0.64 6.99
C VAL A 67 17.32 -0.72 6.89
N TYR A 68 17.42 -1.56 7.92
CA TYR A 68 16.71 -2.85 7.92
C TYR A 68 15.18 -2.71 8.00
N ALA A 69 14.67 -1.67 8.66
CA ALA A 69 13.23 -1.40 8.71
C ALA A 69 12.69 -0.99 7.33
N VAL A 70 13.45 -0.21 6.56
CA VAL A 70 13.12 0.11 5.16
C VAL A 70 13.11 -1.14 4.27
N MET A 71 14.00 -2.10 4.49
CA MET A 71 14.04 -3.31 3.66
C MET A 71 12.76 -4.13 3.74
N VAL A 72 12.12 -4.18 4.91
CA VAL A 72 10.82 -4.86 5.04
C VAL A 72 9.69 -4.01 4.47
N GLU A 73 9.77 -2.68 4.54
CA GLU A 73 8.80 -1.75 3.94
C GLU A 73 8.72 -1.88 2.40
N VAL A 74 9.81 -2.24 1.72
CA VAL A 74 9.82 -2.43 0.25
C VAL A 74 8.77 -3.46 -0.19
N TYR A 75 8.46 -4.48 0.61
CA TYR A 75 7.41 -5.45 0.28
C TYR A 75 6.01 -4.82 0.29
N ALA A 76 5.73 -3.88 1.19
CA ALA A 76 4.48 -3.12 1.18
C ALA A 76 4.39 -2.23 -0.07
N VAL A 77 5.50 -1.58 -0.46
CA VAL A 77 5.57 -0.75 -1.67
C VAL A 77 5.33 -1.58 -2.93
N LEU A 78 5.87 -2.80 -3.01
CA LEU A 78 5.58 -3.71 -4.11
C LEU A 78 4.09 -4.07 -4.19
N GLY A 79 3.45 -4.34 -3.04
CA GLY A 79 1.99 -4.55 -2.98
C GLY A 79 1.20 -3.33 -3.45
N LEU A 80 1.66 -2.13 -3.12
CA LEU A 80 1.05 -0.88 -3.56
C LEU A 80 1.16 -0.73 -5.08
N LEU A 81 2.34 -1.01 -5.65
CA LEU A 81 2.56 -0.96 -7.09
C LEU A 81 1.67 -1.95 -7.84
N VAL A 82 1.53 -3.18 -7.35
CA VAL A 82 0.61 -4.18 -7.94
C VAL A 82 -0.82 -3.66 -7.93
N THR A 83 -1.31 -3.17 -6.79
CA THR A 83 -2.64 -2.55 -6.71
C THR A 83 -2.79 -1.36 -7.67
N MET A 84 -1.75 -0.52 -7.80
CA MET A 84 -1.75 0.61 -8.72
C MET A 84 -1.85 0.17 -10.18
N PHE A 85 -1.11 -0.86 -10.59
CA PHE A 85 -1.19 -1.42 -11.95
C PHE A 85 -2.58 -2.00 -12.24
N ILE A 86 -3.16 -2.74 -11.30
CA ILE A 86 -4.52 -3.30 -11.46
C ILE A 86 -5.56 -2.18 -11.61
N LEU A 87 -5.48 -1.13 -10.79
CA LEU A 87 -6.43 -0.03 -10.85
C LEU A 87 -6.27 0.84 -12.11
N LEU A 88 -5.04 1.12 -12.55
CA LEU A 88 -4.77 2.02 -13.68
C LEU A 88 -4.86 1.32 -15.05
N LYS A 89 -4.57 0.02 -15.14
CA LYS A 89 -4.52 -0.74 -16.40
C LYS A 89 -5.54 -1.86 -16.48
N GLY A 90 -6.20 -2.23 -15.39
CA GLY A 90 -7.15 -3.35 -15.34
C GLY A 90 -8.52 -3.07 -15.99
N GLY A 91 -8.75 -1.91 -16.61
CA GLY A 91 -10.01 -1.61 -17.31
C GLY A 91 -11.25 -1.59 -16.41
N ILE A 92 -11.06 -1.40 -15.10
CA ILE A 92 -12.13 -1.45 -14.09
C ILE A 92 -13.05 -0.23 -14.18
N PHE A 93 -12.49 0.92 -14.56
CA PHE A 93 -13.23 2.16 -14.73
C PHE A 93 -13.73 2.27 -16.17
N PRO A 94 -15.00 2.68 -16.39
CA PRO A 94 -15.49 2.96 -17.73
C PRO A 94 -14.62 4.05 -18.38
N PRO A 95 -14.40 3.99 -19.72
CA PRO A 95 -13.70 5.06 -20.41
C PRO A 95 -14.46 6.37 -20.18
N VAL A 96 -13.76 7.36 -19.64
CA VAL A 96 -14.24 8.73 -19.51
C VAL A 96 -14.54 9.22 -20.94
N MET A 97 -15.81 9.45 -21.25
CA MET A 97 -16.29 10.02 -22.52
C MET A 97 -16.32 11.54 -22.42
#